data_AF-A0A2L0F7Y9-F1
#
_entry.id   AF-A0A2L0F7Y9-F1
#
_cell.length_a   1.000
_cell.length_b   1.000
_cell.length_c   1.000
_cell.angle_alpha   90.00
_cell.angle_beta   90.00
_cell.angle_gamma   90.00
#
_symmetry.space_group_name_H-M   'P 1'
#
loop_
_entity.id
_entity.type
_entity.pdbx_description
1 polymer ?
#
loop_
_entity_poly.entity_id
_entity_poly.type
_entity_poly.pdbx_seq_one_letter_code
_entity_poly.pdbx_strand_id
1 'polypeptide(L)'
;MSLIVFTGPTLSPDEAREISGAVVLPPVSQGDVIRAAAQRPTAIGIIDGYFERIPAVWHKEILWAMSEGIHVFGSASMGALRAAELADFGMEGVGWIFEAFRSGALEDDDEVAVAHGPAEDGYRACSEAMVNIRRTLDAAVQEVVLDAETAGALVHIAKALPYFERCYPRLLELARAEELPEAALRALRAWLPRGKINQKRLDALAMLRAMRPFGAPDAPEKRVDYHFERTEWWERAKASAAAARAPSPGAGAARAPADEGIDFDALLEEVRLDAGLYARTFEGALLRALAAAEASRGGQKVGVEALERTAEVFRRERGLLQPAQLTAWREAHHLSREAFTRLMASEVMRDNVARALVEPVEVRMADELRVRGEYRAVVERAARKAAALKRSGRENPALGDFGITEHDLFAWYFYERCGAKRVDVDEHMQRVGFRDGDSFRRALLREYAFEQLEGGEASNAEAQGDARG
;
A
#
# COMPACT_ATOMS: atom_id res chain seq x y z
N MET A 1 9.73 -22.25 -0.13
CA MET A 1 8.78 -21.86 0.94
C MET A 1 9.58 -21.11 1.99
N SER A 2 9.07 -19.98 2.48
CA SER A 2 9.81 -19.08 3.37
C SER A 2 9.09 -18.92 4.71
N LEU A 3 9.89 -18.80 5.76
CA LEU A 3 9.45 -18.30 7.07
C LEU A 3 9.66 -16.79 7.09
N ILE A 4 8.75 -16.05 7.73
CA ILE A 4 8.89 -14.60 7.96
C ILE A 4 8.84 -14.34 9.46
N VAL A 5 9.72 -13.49 9.99
CA VAL A 5 9.76 -13.15 11.42
C VAL A 5 9.84 -11.63 11.61
N PHE A 6 8.98 -11.09 12.46
CA PHE A 6 8.99 -9.68 12.89
C PHE A 6 9.70 -9.55 14.25
N THR A 7 10.83 -8.84 14.31
CA THR A 7 11.63 -8.66 15.53
C THR A 7 12.38 -7.32 15.54
N GLY A 8 12.78 -6.85 16.72
CA GLY A 8 13.67 -5.71 16.87
C GLY A 8 14.37 -5.70 18.23
N PRO A 9 13.79 -5.06 19.27
CA PRO A 9 14.44 -4.91 20.56
C PRO A 9 14.62 -6.21 21.36
N THR A 10 13.81 -7.25 21.10
CA THR A 10 13.91 -8.52 21.83
C THR A 10 15.04 -9.41 21.31
N LEU A 11 15.19 -9.47 19.98
CA LEU A 11 16.19 -10.27 19.29
C LEU A 11 16.70 -9.50 18.09
N SER A 12 18.01 -9.40 17.93
CA SER A 12 18.59 -8.67 16.81
C SER A 12 18.21 -9.36 15.48
N PRO A 13 18.02 -8.58 14.40
CA PRO A 13 17.68 -9.16 13.11
C PRO A 13 18.70 -10.19 12.60
N ASP A 14 19.99 -9.99 12.90
CA ASP A 14 21.07 -10.89 12.48
C ASP A 14 20.99 -12.24 13.19
N GLU A 15 20.76 -12.21 14.49
CA GLU A 15 20.61 -13.42 15.29
C GLU A 15 19.35 -14.21 14.90
N ALA A 16 18.23 -13.51 14.68
CA ALA A 16 17.00 -14.14 14.22
C ALA A 16 17.20 -14.86 12.87
N ARG A 17 17.93 -14.24 11.94
CA ARG A 17 18.27 -14.83 10.63
C ARG A 17 19.13 -16.07 10.77
N GLU A 18 20.18 -16.02 11.59
CA GLU A 18 21.09 -17.15 11.82
C GLU A 18 20.36 -18.37 12.40
N ILE A 19 19.42 -18.14 13.33
CA ILE A 19 18.72 -19.22 14.02
C ILE A 19 17.61 -19.84 13.18
N SER A 20 16.85 -19.03 12.42
CA SER A 20 15.63 -19.50 11.77
C SER A 20 15.78 -19.74 10.27
N GLY A 21 16.76 -19.11 9.61
CA GLY A 21 16.79 -19.01 8.15
C GLY A 21 15.60 -18.23 7.57
N ALA A 22 14.83 -17.54 8.41
CA ALA A 22 13.65 -16.77 8.01
C ALA A 22 14.04 -15.44 7.37
N VAL A 23 13.12 -14.91 6.57
CA VAL A 23 13.14 -13.50 6.18
C VAL A 23 12.77 -12.68 7.41
N VAL A 24 13.71 -11.86 7.90
CA VAL A 24 13.49 -11.05 9.08
C VAL A 24 13.08 -9.63 8.70
N LEU A 25 11.95 -9.20 9.25
CA LEU A 25 11.34 -7.89 9.09
C LEU A 25 11.42 -7.10 10.41
N PRO A 26 11.30 -5.76 10.36
CA PRO A 26 11.18 -4.89 11.53
C PRO A 26 10.08 -5.33 12.52
N PRO A 27 9.96 -4.72 13.71
CA PRO A 27 8.80 -4.91 14.57
C PRO A 27 7.48 -4.70 13.82
N VAL A 28 6.48 -5.54 14.08
CA VAL A 28 5.22 -5.55 13.35
C VAL A 28 4.40 -4.28 13.61
N SER A 29 3.74 -3.77 12.57
CA SER A 29 2.75 -2.71 12.61
C SER A 29 1.52 -3.05 11.77
N GLN A 30 0.51 -2.20 11.83
CA GLN A 30 -0.70 -2.33 11.01
C GLN A 30 -0.37 -2.44 9.50
N GLY A 31 -0.93 -3.48 8.88
CA GLY A 31 -0.76 -3.81 7.46
C GLY A 31 0.48 -4.65 7.15
N ASP A 32 1.42 -4.83 8.09
CA ASP A 32 2.63 -5.63 7.86
C ASP A 32 2.32 -7.11 7.67
N VAL A 33 1.39 -7.65 8.46
CA VAL A 33 0.98 -9.05 8.32
C VAL A 33 0.29 -9.27 6.97
N ILE A 34 -0.48 -8.28 6.48
CA ILE A 34 -1.08 -8.34 5.15
C ILE A 34 0.00 -8.46 4.06
N ARG A 35 1.03 -7.61 4.15
CA ARG A 35 2.14 -7.58 3.18
C ARG A 35 3.01 -8.82 3.25
N ALA A 36 3.26 -9.35 4.45
CA ALA A 36 3.98 -10.61 4.63
C ALA A 36 3.18 -11.78 4.04
N ALA A 37 1.89 -11.87 4.31
CA ALA A 37 1.02 -12.94 3.80
C ALA A 37 0.88 -12.91 2.27
N ALA A 38 0.99 -11.75 1.62
CA ALA A 38 1.02 -11.64 0.17
C ALA A 38 2.19 -12.40 -0.49
N GLN A 39 3.28 -12.65 0.25
CA GLN A 39 4.41 -13.47 -0.20
C GLN A 39 4.14 -14.98 -0.09
N ARG A 40 3.00 -15.37 0.48
CA ARG A 40 2.61 -16.76 0.77
C ARG A 40 3.68 -17.56 1.52
N PRO A 41 4.19 -17.05 2.67
CA PRO A 41 5.06 -17.84 3.53
C PRO A 41 4.29 -19.03 4.09
N THR A 42 5.01 -20.07 4.52
CA THR A 42 4.41 -21.19 5.25
C THR A 42 4.08 -20.81 6.69
N ALA A 43 4.92 -19.98 7.30
CA ALA A 43 4.67 -19.43 8.63
C ALA A 43 5.18 -18.00 8.82
N ILE A 44 4.50 -17.26 9.68
CA ILE A 44 4.84 -15.93 10.17
C ILE A 44 5.06 -16.00 11.67
N GLY A 45 6.18 -15.46 12.17
CA GLY A 45 6.47 -15.34 13.59
C GLY A 45 6.45 -13.87 14.02
N ILE A 46 5.72 -13.56 15.09
CA ILE A 46 5.64 -12.21 15.65
C ILE A 46 6.35 -12.22 17.00
N ILE A 47 7.48 -11.51 17.10
CA ILE A 47 8.20 -11.27 18.35
C ILE A 47 7.88 -9.86 18.82
N ASP A 48 8.28 -8.84 18.08
CA ASP A 48 8.12 -7.44 18.47
C ASP A 48 7.09 -6.73 17.60
N GLY A 49 6.47 -5.70 18.17
CA GLY A 49 5.62 -4.75 17.46
C GLY A 49 5.81 -3.35 18.01
N TYR A 50 5.46 -2.34 17.22
CA TYR A 50 5.53 -0.95 17.66
C TYR A 50 4.39 -0.60 18.62
N PHE A 51 4.69 0.24 19.62
CA PHE A 51 3.76 0.69 20.64
C PHE A 51 3.59 2.23 20.58
N GLU A 52 2.42 2.73 21.00
CA GLU A 52 1.98 4.15 21.01
C GLU A 52 1.90 4.86 19.65
N ARG A 53 3.03 5.16 19.01
CA ARG A 53 3.09 6.12 17.88
C ARG A 53 2.69 5.52 16.53
N ILE A 54 2.85 4.21 16.40
CA ILE A 54 2.53 3.46 15.19
C ILE A 54 1.37 2.54 15.53
N PRO A 55 0.29 2.53 14.73
CA PRO A 55 -0.82 1.61 14.94
C PRO A 55 -0.34 0.16 15.03
N ALA A 56 -0.67 -0.50 16.13
CA ALA A 56 -0.33 -1.90 16.36
C ALA A 56 -1.00 -2.81 15.33
N VAL A 57 -0.42 -3.99 15.13
CA VAL A 57 -1.00 -5.03 14.27
C VAL A 57 -2.42 -5.38 14.73
N TRP A 58 -3.33 -5.47 13.77
CA TRP A 58 -4.72 -5.83 14.03
C TRP A 58 -4.91 -7.35 14.12
N HIS A 59 -5.76 -7.78 15.06
CA HIS A 59 -6.23 -9.17 15.16
C HIS A 59 -6.75 -9.69 13.82
N LYS A 60 -7.49 -8.84 13.09
CA LYS A 60 -8.08 -9.21 11.81
C LYS A 60 -7.04 -9.53 10.73
N GLU A 61 -5.85 -8.94 10.79
CA GLU A 61 -4.77 -9.28 9.86
C GLU A 61 -4.22 -10.68 10.11
N ILE A 62 -4.09 -11.04 11.39
CA ILE A 62 -3.60 -12.36 11.81
C ILE A 62 -4.64 -13.43 11.49
N LEU A 63 -5.92 -13.19 11.82
CA LEU A 63 -7.02 -14.06 11.44
C LEU A 63 -7.07 -14.27 9.92
N TRP A 64 -6.92 -13.20 9.15
CA TRP A 64 -6.88 -13.32 7.70
C TRP A 64 -5.71 -14.17 7.22
N ALA A 65 -4.48 -13.91 7.70
CA ALA A 65 -3.31 -14.69 7.32
C ALA A 65 -3.49 -16.19 7.62
N MET A 66 -4.03 -16.54 8.79
CA MET A 66 -4.34 -17.92 9.14
C MET A 66 -5.41 -18.54 8.25
N SER A 67 -6.44 -17.76 7.87
CA SER A 67 -7.49 -18.21 6.93
C SER A 67 -6.96 -18.45 5.52
N GLU A 68 -5.83 -17.86 5.15
CA GLU A 68 -5.15 -18.08 3.87
C GLU A 68 -4.16 -19.27 3.93
N GLY A 69 -4.20 -20.09 4.98
CA GLY A 69 -3.37 -21.29 5.12
C GLY A 69 -1.99 -21.06 5.73
N ILE A 70 -1.71 -19.86 6.27
CA ILE A 70 -0.40 -19.51 6.84
C ILE A 70 -0.39 -19.78 8.35
N HIS A 71 0.63 -20.48 8.83
CA HIS A 71 0.82 -20.63 10.28
C HIS A 71 1.28 -19.31 10.90
N VAL A 72 0.71 -18.90 12.04
CA VAL A 72 1.12 -17.66 12.72
C VAL A 72 1.50 -17.97 14.16
N PHE A 73 2.74 -17.61 14.52
CA PHE A 73 3.31 -17.81 15.84
C PHE A 73 3.48 -16.47 16.57
N GLY A 74 3.35 -16.48 17.90
CA GLY A 74 3.69 -15.34 18.76
C GLY A 74 4.35 -15.79 20.06
N SER A 75 5.23 -14.98 20.64
CA SER A 75 6.01 -15.42 21.82
C SER A 75 6.30 -14.36 22.88
N ALA A 76 7.04 -13.32 22.51
CA ALA A 76 7.40 -12.22 23.40
C ALA A 76 6.67 -10.94 22.99
N SER A 77 6.77 -9.88 23.81
CA SER A 77 6.32 -8.53 23.42
C SER A 77 4.87 -8.54 22.90
N MET A 78 4.57 -7.75 21.86
CA MET A 78 3.29 -7.75 21.16
C MET A 78 2.89 -9.12 20.60
N GLY A 79 3.84 -9.98 20.24
CA GLY A 79 3.56 -11.33 19.75
C GLY A 79 2.88 -12.21 20.79
N ALA A 80 3.32 -12.12 22.05
CA ALA A 80 2.73 -12.87 23.17
C ALA A 80 1.27 -12.49 23.41
N LEU A 81 0.99 -11.18 23.42
CA LEU A 81 -0.35 -10.62 23.60
C LEU A 81 -1.30 -11.11 22.51
N ARG A 82 -0.89 -10.94 21.25
CA ARG A 82 -1.70 -11.38 20.10
C ARG A 82 -1.93 -12.88 20.08
N ALA A 83 -0.91 -13.66 20.44
CA ALA A 83 -1.06 -15.11 20.58
C ALA A 83 -2.06 -15.47 21.68
N ALA A 84 -2.00 -14.83 22.86
CA ALA A 84 -2.95 -15.09 23.95
C ALA A 84 -4.39 -14.77 23.56
N GLU A 85 -4.61 -13.65 22.87
CA GLU A 85 -5.94 -13.21 22.40
C GLU A 85 -6.50 -14.06 21.25
N LEU A 86 -5.62 -14.68 20.44
CA LEU A 86 -6.00 -15.43 19.23
C LEU A 86 -5.73 -16.94 19.32
N ALA A 87 -5.37 -17.44 20.50
CA ALA A 87 -5.09 -18.87 20.72
C ALA A 87 -6.29 -19.74 20.34
N ASP A 88 -7.50 -19.33 20.75
CA ASP A 88 -8.75 -20.04 20.44
C ASP A 88 -9.11 -19.99 18.95
N PHE A 89 -8.53 -19.06 18.19
CA PHE A 89 -8.64 -18.98 16.73
C PHE A 89 -7.46 -19.65 16.02
N GLY A 90 -6.59 -20.33 16.77
CA GLY A 90 -5.50 -21.15 16.23
C GLY A 90 -4.18 -20.43 16.00
N MET A 91 -3.97 -19.22 16.54
CA MET A 91 -2.62 -18.63 16.59
C MET A 91 -1.75 -19.43 17.58
N GLU A 92 -0.51 -19.70 17.21
CA GLU A 92 0.38 -20.56 17.99
C GLU A 92 1.25 -19.74 18.95
N GLY A 93 0.89 -19.73 20.23
CA GLY A 93 1.67 -19.07 21.27
C GLY A 93 2.83 -19.93 21.79
N VAL A 94 3.99 -19.30 22.02
CA VAL A 94 5.21 -20.00 22.47
C VAL A 94 5.90 -19.25 23.60
N GLY A 95 6.19 -19.96 24.68
CA GLY A 95 7.02 -19.45 25.77
C GLY A 95 6.22 -19.03 27.01
N TRP A 96 6.95 -18.61 28.04
CA TRP A 96 6.39 -18.31 29.35
C TRP A 96 5.48 -17.08 29.33
N ILE A 97 5.84 -16.03 28.59
CA ILE A 97 5.10 -14.76 28.53
C ILE A 97 3.71 -15.01 27.91
N PHE A 98 3.65 -15.77 26.82
CA PHE A 98 2.38 -16.18 26.22
C PHE A 98 1.50 -16.95 27.23
N GLU A 99 2.04 -17.96 27.91
CA GLU A 99 1.28 -18.74 28.89
C GLU A 99 0.82 -17.89 30.08
N ALA A 100 1.63 -16.92 30.50
CA ALA A 100 1.29 -16.00 31.58
C ALA A 100 0.12 -15.08 31.20
N PHE A 101 0.07 -14.56 29.96
CA PHE A 101 -1.10 -13.82 29.47
C PHE A 101 -2.32 -14.72 29.26
N ARG A 102 -2.13 -15.90 28.65
CA ARG A 102 -3.23 -16.84 28.39
C ARG A 102 -3.92 -17.31 29.67
N SER A 103 -3.17 -17.48 30.74
CA SER A 103 -3.70 -17.89 32.05
C SER A 103 -4.26 -16.72 32.88
N GLY A 104 -4.07 -15.47 32.45
CA GLY A 104 -4.41 -14.28 33.24
C GLY A 104 -3.44 -13.99 34.39
N ALA A 105 -2.29 -14.68 34.46
CA ALA A 105 -1.25 -14.37 35.44
C ALA A 105 -0.60 -12.99 35.16
N LEU A 106 -0.61 -12.56 33.90
CA LEU A 106 -0.33 -11.20 33.46
C LEU A 106 -1.53 -10.68 32.66
N GLU A 107 -1.94 -9.45 32.91
CA GLU A 107 -3.07 -8.81 32.22
C GLU A 107 -2.69 -7.46 31.60
N ASP A 108 -1.68 -6.78 32.15
CA ASP A 108 -1.28 -5.45 31.67
C ASP A 108 -0.31 -5.53 30.47
N ASP A 109 -0.61 -4.76 29.41
CA ASP A 109 0.23 -4.67 28.21
C ASP A 109 1.65 -4.15 28.48
N ASP A 110 1.81 -3.30 29.51
CA ASP A 110 3.09 -2.72 29.88
C ASP A 110 4.09 -3.75 30.44
N GLU A 111 3.65 -4.96 30.74
CA GLU A 111 4.49 -6.04 31.26
C GLU A 111 5.64 -6.37 30.29
N VAL A 112 5.36 -6.22 28.99
CA VAL A 112 6.29 -6.55 27.91
C VAL A 112 6.82 -5.33 27.16
N ALA A 113 6.32 -4.13 27.46
CA ALA A 113 6.73 -2.89 26.83
C ALA A 113 8.18 -2.51 27.19
N VAL A 114 8.90 -1.96 26.21
CA VAL A 114 10.26 -1.43 26.39
C VAL A 114 10.42 -0.15 25.58
N ALA A 115 11.14 0.82 26.11
CA ALA A 115 11.66 1.92 25.31
C ALA A 115 12.85 1.41 24.49
N HIS A 116 12.93 1.78 23.22
CA HIS A 116 14.04 1.37 22.35
C HIS A 116 14.44 2.49 21.40
N GLY A 117 15.70 2.45 20.97
CA GLY A 117 16.22 3.32 19.90
C GLY A 117 15.58 3.00 18.54
N PRO A 118 15.81 3.85 17.52
CA PRO A 118 15.28 3.64 16.20
C PRO A 118 16.01 2.49 15.47
N ALA A 119 15.61 2.21 14.23
CA ALA A 119 16.12 1.06 13.47
C ALA A 119 17.63 1.15 13.19
N GLU A 120 18.15 2.36 13.05
CA GLU A 120 19.57 2.68 12.79
C GLU A 120 20.48 2.26 13.95
N ASP A 121 19.93 2.27 15.17
CA ASP A 121 20.59 1.80 16.39
C ASP A 121 20.30 0.32 16.68
N GLY A 122 19.72 -0.42 15.72
CA GLY A 122 19.38 -1.82 15.84
C GLY A 122 18.28 -2.09 16.88
N TYR A 123 17.39 -1.13 17.12
CA TYR A 123 16.34 -1.20 18.15
C TYR A 123 16.88 -1.43 19.58
N ARG A 124 18.05 -0.89 19.89
CA ARG A 124 18.66 -1.05 21.23
C ARG A 124 17.66 -0.68 22.33
N ALA A 125 17.39 -1.62 23.23
CA ALA A 125 16.53 -1.40 24.38
C ALA A 125 17.16 -0.38 25.35
N CYS A 126 16.37 0.61 25.75
CA CYS A 126 16.74 1.68 26.68
C CYS A 126 16.10 1.49 28.07
N SER A 127 15.11 0.60 28.18
CA SER A 127 14.49 0.19 29.44
C SER A 127 14.32 -1.33 29.53
N GLU A 128 14.03 -1.82 30.74
CA GLU A 128 13.82 -3.23 31.05
C GLU A 128 12.32 -3.56 31.08
N ALA A 129 11.92 -4.64 30.39
CA ALA A 129 10.55 -5.14 30.45
C ALA A 129 10.22 -5.66 31.86
N MET A 130 8.98 -5.44 32.31
CA MET A 130 8.57 -5.87 33.66
C MET A 130 8.68 -7.39 33.82
N VAL A 131 8.35 -8.18 32.79
CA VAL A 131 8.56 -9.63 32.79
C VAL A 131 10.01 -10.03 33.03
N ASN A 132 10.99 -9.29 32.48
CA ASN A 132 12.40 -9.57 32.73
C ASN A 132 12.79 -9.25 34.17
N ILE A 133 12.25 -8.16 34.74
CA ILE A 133 12.47 -7.78 36.14
C ILE A 133 11.91 -8.86 37.07
N ARG A 134 10.65 -9.28 36.87
CA ARG A 134 10.01 -10.36 37.66
C ARG A 134 10.85 -11.63 37.65
N ARG A 135 11.21 -12.13 36.46
CA ARG A 135 12.00 -13.35 36.32
C ARG A 135 13.39 -13.24 36.93
N THR A 136 14.02 -12.06 36.83
CA THR A 136 15.32 -11.81 37.47
C THR A 136 15.22 -11.81 39.00
N LEU A 137 14.17 -11.22 39.57
CA LEU A 137 13.97 -11.20 41.02
C LEU A 137 13.55 -12.57 41.55
N ASP A 138 12.73 -13.33 40.82
CA ASP A 138 12.43 -14.73 41.15
C ASP A 138 13.71 -15.57 41.25
N ALA A 139 14.63 -15.42 40.30
CA ALA A 139 15.91 -16.12 40.31
C ALA A 139 16.81 -15.67 41.47
N ALA A 140 16.82 -14.38 41.80
CA ALA A 140 17.53 -13.87 42.98
C ALA A 140 17.00 -14.48 44.29
N VAL A 141 15.69 -14.72 44.40
CA VAL A 141 15.09 -15.42 45.55
C VAL A 141 15.48 -16.90 45.56
N GLN A 142 15.45 -17.57 44.41
CA GLN A 142 15.84 -18.98 44.29
C GLN A 142 17.33 -19.20 44.66
N GLU A 143 18.19 -18.24 44.33
CA GLU A 143 19.62 -18.26 44.69
C GLU A 143 19.91 -17.68 46.09
N VAL A 144 18.87 -17.34 46.86
CA VAL A 144 19.00 -16.81 48.24
C VAL A 144 19.79 -15.50 48.30
N VAL A 145 19.75 -14.70 47.22
CA VAL A 145 20.29 -13.34 47.15
C VAL A 145 19.31 -12.35 47.80
N LEU A 146 18.02 -12.61 47.64
CA LEU A 146 16.90 -11.86 48.24
C LEU A 146 15.96 -12.81 48.97
N ASP A 147 15.28 -12.30 50.00
CA ASP A 147 14.06 -12.92 50.49
C ASP A 147 12.85 -12.53 49.61
N ALA A 148 11.75 -13.28 49.76
CA ALA A 148 10.55 -13.09 48.96
C ALA A 148 9.85 -11.74 49.23
N GLU A 149 9.98 -11.20 50.45
CA GLU A 149 9.37 -9.93 50.84
C GLU A 149 10.05 -8.75 50.12
N THR A 150 11.38 -8.71 50.17
CA THR A 150 12.20 -7.71 49.48
C THR A 150 12.01 -7.78 47.97
N ALA A 151 11.95 -8.99 47.39
CA ALA A 151 11.67 -9.17 45.97
C ALA A 151 10.27 -8.67 45.58
N GLY A 152 9.25 -8.95 46.40
CA GLY A 152 7.89 -8.44 46.21
C GLY A 152 7.81 -6.92 46.24
N ALA A 153 8.49 -6.28 47.18
CA ALA A 153 8.58 -4.81 47.25
C ALA A 153 9.28 -4.23 46.00
N LEU A 154 10.38 -4.83 45.54
CA LEU A 154 11.07 -4.42 44.31
C LEU A 154 10.17 -4.57 43.07
N VAL A 155 9.38 -5.64 42.98
CA VAL A 155 8.37 -5.81 41.91
C VAL A 155 7.34 -4.68 41.97
N HIS A 156 6.86 -4.32 43.16
CA HIS A 156 5.90 -3.23 43.33
C HIS A 156 6.48 -1.88 42.85
N ILE A 157 7.70 -1.54 43.28
CA ILE A 157 8.40 -0.32 42.86
C ILE A 157 8.61 -0.29 41.34
N ALA A 158 9.05 -1.41 40.76
CA ALA A 158 9.27 -1.52 39.32
C ALA A 158 7.96 -1.36 38.52
N LYS A 159 6.85 -1.90 39.03
CA LYS A 159 5.54 -1.79 38.40
C LYS A 159 4.97 -0.37 38.47
N ALA A 160 5.23 0.35 39.56
CA ALA A 160 4.83 1.75 39.73
C ALA A 160 5.56 2.72 38.76
N LEU A 161 6.73 2.33 38.23
CA LEU A 161 7.44 3.11 37.23
C LEU A 161 6.77 3.01 35.85
N PRO A 162 6.71 4.11 35.08
CA PRO A 162 6.44 4.05 33.65
C PRO A 162 7.44 3.13 32.94
N TYR A 163 6.99 2.37 31.93
CA TYR A 163 7.81 1.34 31.29
C TYR A 163 9.12 1.89 30.69
N PHE A 164 9.14 3.15 30.24
CA PHE A 164 10.31 3.80 29.66
C PHE A 164 11.37 4.24 30.70
N GLU A 165 11.04 4.25 31.99
CA GLU A 165 11.99 4.56 33.08
C GLU A 165 12.55 3.32 33.77
N ARG A 166 11.99 2.14 33.48
CA ARG A 166 12.37 0.89 34.15
C ARG A 166 13.82 0.52 33.84
N CYS A 167 14.68 0.63 34.85
CA CYS A 167 16.04 0.11 34.81
C CYS A 167 16.52 -0.21 36.22
N TYR A 168 17.40 -1.20 36.37
CA TYR A 168 17.89 -1.64 37.69
C TYR A 168 18.56 -0.54 38.52
N PRO A 169 19.36 0.40 37.96
CA PRO A 169 19.90 1.50 38.73
C PRO A 169 18.81 2.38 39.37
N ARG A 170 17.77 2.71 38.61
CA ARG A 170 16.62 3.50 39.11
C ARG A 170 15.80 2.72 40.12
N LEU A 171 15.56 1.43 39.87
CA LEU A 171 14.87 0.55 40.81
C LEU A 171 15.59 0.48 42.17
N LEU A 172 16.92 0.31 42.16
CA LEU A 172 17.73 0.28 43.38
C LEU A 172 17.78 1.63 44.11
N GLU A 173 17.74 2.74 43.38
CA GLU A 173 17.67 4.08 43.95
C GLU A 173 16.34 4.28 44.71
N LEU A 174 15.21 3.94 44.08
CA LEU A 174 13.89 4.05 44.69
C LEU A 174 13.71 3.09 45.87
N ALA A 175 14.21 1.86 45.75
CA ALA A 175 14.22 0.90 46.84
C ALA A 175 14.94 1.42 48.09
N ARG A 176 16.03 2.19 47.93
CA ARG A 176 16.69 2.85 49.05
C ARG A 176 15.85 3.97 49.66
N ALA A 177 15.16 4.74 48.83
CA ALA A 177 14.29 5.81 49.29
C ALA A 177 13.07 5.29 50.07
N GLU A 178 12.62 4.08 49.75
CA GLU A 178 11.58 3.34 50.50
C GLU A 178 12.13 2.52 51.68
N GLU A 179 13.40 2.73 52.07
CA GLU A 179 14.03 2.13 53.24
C GLU A 179 14.10 0.58 53.21
N LEU A 180 14.16 -0.04 52.02
CA LEU A 180 14.41 -1.48 51.89
C LEU A 180 15.81 -1.86 52.45
N PRO A 181 16.01 -3.11 52.92
CA PRO A 181 17.26 -3.50 53.58
C PRO A 181 18.51 -3.29 52.71
N GLU A 182 19.40 -2.37 53.10
CA GLU A 182 20.61 -2.02 52.31
C GLU A 182 21.54 -3.23 52.08
N ALA A 183 21.55 -4.21 52.99
CA ALA A 183 22.29 -5.45 52.79
C ALA A 183 21.77 -6.25 51.57
N ALA A 184 20.45 -6.38 51.44
CA ALA A 184 19.80 -7.06 50.31
C ALA A 184 20.00 -6.29 49.00
N LEU A 185 19.86 -4.94 49.03
CA LEU A 185 20.09 -4.10 47.84
C LEU A 185 21.55 -4.17 47.34
N ARG A 186 22.54 -4.23 48.26
CA ARG A 186 23.94 -4.44 47.89
C ARG A 186 24.19 -5.84 47.32
N ALA A 187 23.60 -6.88 47.91
CA ALA A 187 23.70 -8.25 47.41
C ALA A 187 23.13 -8.37 45.99
N LEU A 188 21.92 -7.83 45.77
CA LEU A 188 21.29 -7.80 44.45
C LEU A 188 22.16 -7.02 43.44
N ARG A 189 22.65 -5.82 43.79
CA ARG A 189 23.51 -5.03 42.91
C ARG A 189 24.77 -5.79 42.48
N ALA A 190 25.38 -6.54 43.38
CA ALA A 190 26.57 -7.35 43.10
C ALA A 190 26.25 -8.59 42.24
N TRP A 191 25.04 -9.15 42.37
CA TRP A 191 24.60 -10.34 41.66
C TRP A 191 24.09 -10.06 40.23
N LEU A 192 23.41 -8.92 40.02
CA LEU A 192 22.77 -8.53 38.76
C LEU A 192 23.64 -8.68 37.49
N PRO A 193 24.96 -8.35 37.49
CA PRO A 193 25.78 -8.53 36.29
C PRO A 193 25.81 -9.97 35.73
N ARG A 194 25.53 -10.98 36.57
CA ARG A 194 25.50 -12.40 36.16
C ARG A 194 24.11 -13.04 36.27
N GLY A 195 23.22 -12.49 37.08
CA GLY A 195 21.91 -13.09 37.39
C GLY A 195 20.73 -12.61 36.54
N LYS A 196 20.92 -11.61 35.66
CA LYS A 196 19.83 -11.07 34.83
C LYS A 196 19.23 -12.14 33.90
N ILE A 197 17.90 -12.24 33.91
CA ILE A 197 17.13 -13.10 33.01
C ILE A 197 16.43 -12.23 31.96
N ASN A 198 16.72 -12.51 30.68
CA ASN A 198 15.99 -11.94 29.55
C ASN A 198 14.94 -12.93 29.06
N GLN A 199 13.78 -12.95 29.71
CA GLN A 199 12.68 -13.87 29.38
C GLN A 199 12.13 -13.61 27.98
N LYS A 200 12.02 -12.35 27.55
CA LYS A 200 11.59 -12.01 26.18
C LYS A 200 12.46 -12.71 25.13
N ARG A 201 13.78 -12.68 25.32
CA ARG A 201 14.73 -13.37 24.44
C ARG A 201 14.58 -14.89 24.49
N LEU A 202 14.41 -15.48 25.68
CA LEU A 202 14.24 -16.93 25.82
C LEU A 202 13.00 -17.43 25.06
N ASP A 203 11.88 -16.71 25.16
CA ASP A 203 10.63 -17.05 24.48
C ASP A 203 10.75 -16.86 22.96
N ALA A 204 11.39 -15.77 22.52
CA ALA A 204 11.68 -15.55 21.11
C ALA A 204 12.51 -16.70 20.51
N LEU A 205 13.57 -17.13 21.21
CA LEU A 205 14.40 -18.26 20.78
C LEU A 205 13.61 -19.59 20.74
N ALA A 206 12.71 -19.81 21.69
CA ALA A 206 11.83 -20.98 21.69
C ALA A 206 10.89 -20.97 20.49
N MET A 207 10.30 -19.81 20.15
CA MET A 207 9.44 -19.65 18.98
C MET A 207 10.19 -19.95 17.68
N LEU A 208 11.39 -19.38 17.50
CA LEU A 208 12.18 -19.63 16.29
C LEU A 208 12.49 -21.13 16.10
N ARG A 209 12.73 -21.86 17.20
CA ARG A 209 12.92 -23.33 17.15
C ARG A 209 11.62 -24.05 16.77
N ALA A 210 10.49 -23.64 17.34
CA ALA A 210 9.18 -24.23 17.04
C ALA A 210 8.74 -24.00 15.58
N MET A 211 9.17 -22.89 14.96
CA MET A 211 8.86 -22.58 13.56
C MET A 211 9.67 -23.37 12.53
N ARG A 212 10.87 -23.87 12.89
CA ARG A 212 11.79 -24.54 11.94
C ARG A 212 11.14 -25.66 11.11
N PRO A 213 10.29 -26.55 11.66
CA PRO A 213 9.63 -27.60 10.88
C PRO A 213 8.76 -27.06 9.73
N PHE A 214 8.21 -25.85 9.87
CA PHE A 214 7.35 -25.22 8.86
C PHE A 214 8.14 -24.63 7.68
N GLY A 215 9.47 -24.59 7.75
CA GLY A 215 10.33 -24.25 6.62
C GLY A 215 10.46 -25.38 5.59
N ALA A 216 9.99 -26.59 5.91
CA ALA A 216 10.07 -27.75 5.03
C ALA A 216 9.11 -27.65 3.83
N PRO A 217 9.42 -28.25 2.67
CA PRO A 217 8.55 -28.23 1.48
C PRO A 217 7.17 -28.85 1.71
N ASP A 218 7.08 -29.82 2.62
CA ASP A 218 5.88 -30.62 2.89
C ASP A 218 5.15 -30.16 4.17
N ALA A 219 5.45 -28.96 4.66
CA ALA A 219 4.76 -28.41 5.82
C ALA A 219 3.24 -28.30 5.51
N PRO A 220 2.37 -28.82 6.40
CA PRO A 220 0.93 -28.72 6.17
C PRO A 220 0.49 -27.26 6.15
N GLU A 221 -0.54 -26.95 5.38
CA GLU A 221 -1.19 -25.64 5.44
C GLU A 221 -1.98 -25.49 6.75
N LYS A 222 -2.03 -24.27 7.26
CA LYS A 222 -2.85 -23.93 8.43
C LYS A 222 -4.32 -24.18 8.11
N ARG A 223 -5.00 -24.88 9.01
CA ARG A 223 -6.46 -24.99 9.00
C ARG A 223 -7.03 -24.14 10.13
N VAL A 224 -8.13 -23.45 9.83
CA VAL A 224 -8.91 -22.64 10.76
C VAL A 224 -10.33 -23.19 10.82
N ASP A 225 -11.00 -22.99 11.94
CA ASP A 225 -12.36 -23.46 12.24
C ASP A 225 -13.41 -22.34 12.20
N TYR A 226 -13.00 -21.11 11.88
CA TYR A 226 -13.87 -19.96 11.67
C TYR A 226 -13.97 -19.57 10.21
N HIS A 227 -15.06 -18.88 9.87
CA HIS A 227 -15.21 -18.19 8.59
C HIS A 227 -14.68 -16.75 8.70
N PHE A 228 -13.80 -16.35 7.80
CA PHE A 228 -13.24 -15.00 7.80
C PHE A 228 -14.19 -14.00 7.13
N GLU A 229 -14.76 -13.09 7.91
CA GLU A 229 -15.69 -12.07 7.42
C GLU A 229 -14.98 -10.91 6.70
N ARG A 230 -15.19 -10.83 5.38
CA ARG A 230 -14.62 -9.81 4.49
C ARG A 230 -15.42 -8.50 4.52
N THR A 231 -15.28 -7.76 5.61
CA THR A 231 -15.95 -6.46 5.78
C THR A 231 -15.38 -5.39 4.85
N GLU A 232 -16.16 -4.36 4.51
CA GLU A 232 -15.69 -3.25 3.66
C GLU A 232 -14.45 -2.53 4.23
N TRP A 233 -14.38 -2.41 5.56
CA TRP A 233 -13.20 -1.87 6.26
C TRP A 233 -11.97 -2.74 6.05
N TRP A 234 -12.15 -4.06 6.03
CA TRP A 234 -11.07 -5.00 5.76
C TRP A 234 -10.57 -4.90 4.31
N GLU A 235 -11.48 -4.86 3.33
CA GLU A 235 -11.09 -4.70 1.92
C GLU A 235 -10.35 -3.39 1.68
N ARG A 236 -10.77 -2.29 2.32
CA ARG A 236 -10.06 -1.01 2.28
C ARG A 236 -8.66 -1.10 2.90
N ALA A 237 -8.54 -1.73 4.06
CA ALA A 237 -7.24 -1.92 4.72
C ALA A 237 -6.30 -2.79 3.89
N LYS A 238 -6.80 -3.89 3.30
CA LYS A 238 -6.04 -4.77 2.42
C LYS A 238 -5.57 -4.05 1.16
N ALA A 239 -6.44 -3.28 0.51
CA ALA A 239 -6.07 -2.47 -0.65
C ALA A 239 -5.02 -1.40 -0.30
N SER A 240 -5.19 -0.72 0.84
CA SER A 240 -4.21 0.26 1.33
C SER A 240 -2.86 -0.37 1.64
N ALA A 241 -2.84 -1.56 2.24
CA ALA A 241 -1.61 -2.27 2.57
C ALA A 241 -0.90 -2.81 1.32
N ALA A 242 -1.66 -3.19 0.27
CA ALA A 242 -1.10 -3.60 -1.02
C ALA A 242 -0.53 -2.42 -1.82
N ALA A 243 -1.11 -1.22 -1.68
CA ALA A 243 -0.61 0.00 -2.31
C ALA A 243 0.65 0.56 -1.63
N ALA A 244 0.79 0.36 -0.30
CA ALA A 244 1.99 0.69 0.45
C ALA A 244 3.09 -0.37 0.23
N ARG A 245 4.34 0.05 0.04
CA ARG A 245 5.49 -0.88 -0.14
C ARG A 245 5.58 -1.90 1.01
N ALA A 246 6.00 -3.13 0.68
CA ALA A 246 6.55 -4.07 1.67
C ALA A 246 7.76 -3.43 2.36
N PRO A 247 7.89 -3.51 3.70
CA PRO A 247 9.09 -3.04 4.37
C PRO A 247 10.29 -3.82 3.84
N SER A 248 11.28 -3.12 3.32
CA SER A 248 12.58 -3.72 3.03
C SER A 248 13.30 -4.03 4.36
N PRO A 249 14.08 -5.11 4.45
CA PRO A 249 14.93 -5.36 5.61
C PRO A 249 15.86 -4.15 5.83
N GLY A 250 15.71 -3.47 6.98
CA GLY A 250 16.53 -2.31 7.35
C GLY A 250 15.91 -0.92 7.10
N ALA A 251 14.69 -0.82 6.56
CA ALA A 251 13.97 0.45 6.49
C ALA A 251 13.01 0.57 7.68
N GLY A 252 13.20 1.60 8.50
CA GLY A 252 12.21 2.02 9.50
C GLY A 252 10.84 2.26 8.86
N ALA A 253 9.78 2.22 9.69
CA ALA A 253 8.39 2.34 9.27
C ALA A 253 8.07 3.70 8.60
N ALA A 254 8.47 3.86 7.34
CA ALA A 254 8.04 4.94 6.47
C ALA A 254 6.91 4.41 5.57
N ARG A 255 5.72 4.99 5.73
CA ARG A 255 4.61 4.84 4.79
C ARG A 255 5.02 5.45 3.44
N ALA A 256 4.78 4.73 2.34
CA ALA A 256 5.05 5.15 0.95
C ALA A 256 6.56 5.41 0.63
N PRO A 257 6.99 5.40 -0.64
CA PRO A 257 8.30 4.88 -1.01
C PRO A 257 9.47 5.79 -0.63
N ALA A 258 10.35 5.29 0.24
CA ALA A 258 11.72 5.81 0.46
C ALA A 258 12.62 5.81 -0.81
N ASP A 259 12.11 5.45 -1.99
CA ASP A 259 12.85 5.45 -3.26
C ASP A 259 12.91 6.83 -3.95
N GLU A 260 12.07 7.78 -3.54
CA GLU A 260 11.86 9.03 -4.29
C GLU A 260 12.48 10.25 -3.60
N GLY A 261 13.05 10.11 -2.40
CA GLY A 261 13.72 11.23 -1.71
C GLY A 261 12.84 12.45 -1.41
N ILE A 262 11.52 12.35 -1.64
CA ILE A 262 10.51 13.37 -1.38
C ILE A 262 9.71 12.93 -0.17
N ASP A 263 9.50 13.85 0.77
CA ASP A 263 8.51 13.69 1.83
C ASP A 263 7.10 13.69 1.22
N PHE A 264 6.47 12.51 1.22
CA PHE A 264 5.15 12.31 0.62
C PHE A 264 4.06 13.18 1.27
N ASP A 265 4.18 13.43 2.58
CA ASP A 265 3.22 14.27 3.29
C ASP A 265 3.35 15.74 2.86
N ALA A 266 4.59 16.22 2.65
CA ALA A 266 4.85 17.55 2.11
C ALA A 266 4.34 17.69 0.67
N LEU A 267 4.52 16.67 -0.18
CA LEU A 267 3.94 16.65 -1.54
C LEU A 267 2.41 16.77 -1.49
N LEU A 268 1.75 15.99 -0.63
CA LEU A 268 0.31 16.04 -0.48
C LEU A 268 -0.18 17.37 0.07
N GLU A 269 0.57 17.99 0.98
CA GLU A 269 0.28 19.33 1.49
C GLU A 269 0.24 20.34 0.34
N GLU A 270 1.29 20.41 -0.49
CA GLU A 270 1.34 21.31 -1.65
C GLU A 270 0.19 21.07 -2.64
N VAL A 271 -0.14 19.80 -2.93
CA VAL A 271 -1.27 19.48 -3.81
C VAL A 271 -2.60 19.91 -3.20
N ARG A 272 -2.78 19.82 -1.88
CA ARG A 272 -4.03 20.20 -1.18
C ARG A 272 -4.24 21.71 -1.11
N LEU A 273 -3.17 22.51 -1.20
CA LEU A 273 -3.26 23.97 -1.18
C LEU A 273 -3.86 24.56 -2.47
N ASP A 274 -3.77 23.84 -3.60
CA ASP A 274 -4.44 24.20 -4.86
C ASP A 274 -5.63 23.27 -5.11
N ALA A 275 -6.85 23.76 -4.88
CA ALA A 275 -8.08 22.99 -5.05
C ALA A 275 -8.28 22.45 -6.48
N GLY A 276 -7.83 23.19 -7.51
CA GLY A 276 -7.95 22.77 -8.89
C GLY A 276 -6.94 21.68 -9.25
N LEU A 277 -5.70 21.81 -8.76
CA LEU A 277 -4.69 20.77 -8.88
C LEU A 277 -5.11 19.50 -8.10
N TYR A 278 -5.60 19.66 -6.88
CA TYR A 278 -6.09 18.57 -6.05
C TYR A 278 -7.20 17.79 -6.76
N ALA A 279 -8.24 18.48 -7.26
CA ALA A 279 -9.38 17.82 -7.92
C ALA A 279 -8.93 16.97 -9.12
N ARG A 280 -8.14 17.54 -10.04
CA ARG A 280 -7.66 16.82 -11.22
C ARG A 280 -6.71 15.67 -10.87
N THR A 281 -5.82 15.88 -9.89
CA THR A 281 -4.88 14.85 -9.43
C THR A 281 -5.61 13.72 -8.73
N PHE A 282 -6.60 14.04 -7.89
CA PHE A 282 -7.42 13.06 -7.19
C PHE A 282 -8.24 12.20 -8.15
N GLU A 283 -8.90 12.78 -9.14
CA GLU A 283 -9.64 12.02 -10.17
C GLU A 283 -8.73 11.03 -10.91
N GLY A 284 -7.55 11.49 -11.34
CA GLY A 284 -6.56 10.62 -11.99
C GLY A 284 -6.04 9.51 -11.08
N ALA A 285 -5.76 9.83 -9.80
CA ALA A 285 -5.31 8.86 -8.80
C ALA A 285 -6.41 7.85 -8.45
N LEU A 286 -7.67 8.29 -8.35
CA LEU A 286 -8.83 7.44 -8.10
C LEU A 286 -9.00 6.42 -9.22
N LEU A 287 -8.90 6.83 -10.48
CA LEU A 287 -8.96 5.92 -11.63
C LEU A 287 -7.84 4.87 -11.56
N ARG A 288 -6.61 5.26 -11.19
CA ARG A 288 -5.50 4.31 -11.01
C ARG A 288 -5.77 3.32 -9.89
N ALA A 289 -6.30 3.78 -8.76
CA ALA A 289 -6.63 2.93 -7.63
C ALA A 289 -7.72 1.91 -7.98
N LEU A 290 -8.79 2.36 -8.67
CA LEU A 290 -9.86 1.48 -9.16
C LEU A 290 -9.34 0.48 -10.20
N ALA A 291 -8.47 0.91 -11.11
CA ALA A 291 -7.88 0.03 -12.11
C ALA A 291 -7.02 -1.08 -11.48
N ALA A 292 -6.20 -0.73 -10.47
CA ALA A 292 -5.39 -1.70 -9.72
C ALA A 292 -6.27 -2.68 -8.92
N ALA A 293 -7.35 -2.19 -8.31
CA ALA A 293 -8.31 -3.04 -7.59
C ALA A 293 -9.00 -4.03 -8.53
N GLU A 294 -9.44 -3.58 -9.71
CA GLU A 294 -10.11 -4.43 -10.70
C GLU A 294 -9.17 -5.46 -11.32
N ALA A 295 -7.94 -5.06 -11.65
CA ALA A 295 -6.90 -5.99 -12.12
C ALA A 295 -6.60 -7.09 -11.08
N SER A 296 -6.58 -6.73 -9.79
CA SER A 296 -6.39 -7.67 -8.69
C SER A 296 -7.55 -8.66 -8.55
N ARG A 297 -8.80 -8.21 -8.73
CA ARG A 297 -10.00 -9.07 -8.70
C ARG A 297 -10.03 -10.07 -9.87
N GLY A 298 -9.68 -9.60 -11.07
CA GLY A 298 -9.65 -10.44 -12.27
C GLY A 298 -8.46 -11.39 -12.36
N GLY A 299 -7.53 -11.35 -11.40
CA GLY A 299 -6.28 -12.14 -11.46
C GLY A 299 -5.38 -11.76 -12.64
N GLN A 300 -5.56 -10.56 -13.20
CA GLN A 300 -4.90 -10.15 -14.42
C GLN A 300 -3.46 -9.73 -14.13
N LYS A 301 -2.50 -10.46 -14.71
CA LYS A 301 -1.07 -10.13 -14.62
C LYS A 301 -0.67 -9.21 -15.77
N VAL A 302 0.15 -8.20 -15.47
CA VAL A 302 0.77 -7.35 -16.49
C VAL A 302 1.88 -8.15 -17.19
N GLY A 303 1.70 -8.44 -18.48
CA GLY A 303 2.70 -9.11 -19.31
C GLY A 303 3.86 -8.17 -19.68
N VAL A 304 5.05 -8.74 -19.89
CA VAL A 304 6.27 -7.97 -20.23
C VAL A 304 6.08 -7.19 -21.54
N GLU A 305 5.50 -7.81 -22.57
CA GLU A 305 5.24 -7.14 -23.85
C GLU A 305 4.30 -5.93 -23.72
N ALA A 306 3.28 -6.02 -22.88
CA ALA A 306 2.34 -4.91 -22.64
C ALA A 306 3.04 -3.75 -21.92
N LEU A 307 3.94 -4.07 -20.99
CA LEU A 307 4.75 -3.09 -20.27
C LEU A 307 5.73 -2.36 -21.20
N GLU A 308 6.42 -3.10 -22.07
CA GLU A 308 7.36 -2.55 -23.05
C GLU A 308 6.65 -1.62 -24.04
N ARG A 309 5.51 -2.06 -24.59
CA ARG A 309 4.69 -1.25 -25.49
C ARG A 309 4.21 0.04 -24.83
N THR A 310 3.73 -0.05 -23.59
CA THR A 310 3.25 1.12 -22.84
C THR A 310 4.39 2.08 -22.53
N ALA A 311 5.57 1.57 -22.16
CA ALA A 311 6.77 2.39 -21.95
C ALA A 311 7.25 3.05 -23.25
N GLU A 312 7.12 2.40 -24.41
CA GLU A 312 7.43 2.99 -25.71
C GLU A 312 6.48 4.13 -26.05
N VAL A 313 5.16 3.92 -25.94
CA VAL A 313 4.15 4.97 -26.17
C VAL A 313 4.38 6.14 -25.22
N PHE A 314 4.56 5.89 -23.92
CA PHE A 314 4.81 6.91 -22.91
C PHE A 314 6.02 7.79 -23.27
N ARG A 315 7.11 7.16 -23.73
CA ARG A 315 8.33 7.85 -24.15
C ARG A 315 8.12 8.66 -25.42
N ARG A 316 7.45 8.08 -26.43
CA ARG A 316 7.19 8.72 -27.72
C ARG A 316 6.37 10.00 -27.57
N GLU A 317 5.29 9.94 -26.79
CA GLU A 317 4.43 11.10 -26.51
C GLU A 317 5.16 12.27 -25.84
N ARG A 318 6.24 11.97 -25.09
CA ARG A 318 7.02 12.94 -24.32
C ARG A 318 8.36 13.29 -24.96
N GLY A 319 8.62 12.79 -26.18
CA GLY A 319 9.88 13.02 -26.88
C GLY A 319 11.10 12.37 -26.22
N LEU A 320 10.92 11.36 -25.37
CA LEU A 320 11.96 10.66 -24.62
C LEU A 320 12.55 9.48 -25.44
N LEU A 321 12.99 9.77 -26.66
CA LEU A 321 13.40 8.75 -27.63
C LEU A 321 14.81 8.22 -27.38
N GLN A 322 15.68 9.04 -26.78
CA GLN A 322 17.05 8.66 -26.45
C GLN A 322 17.18 8.21 -24.99
N PRO A 323 18.03 7.21 -24.67
CA PRO A 323 18.23 6.75 -23.30
C PRO A 323 18.60 7.86 -22.31
N ALA A 324 19.44 8.82 -22.73
CA ALA A 324 19.84 9.96 -21.90
C ALA A 324 18.66 10.86 -21.51
N GLN A 325 17.69 11.05 -22.42
CA GLN A 325 16.49 11.86 -22.15
C GLN A 325 15.60 11.17 -21.11
N LEU A 326 15.43 9.84 -21.22
CA LEU A 326 14.67 9.06 -20.25
C LEU A 326 15.32 9.10 -18.87
N THR A 327 16.65 8.98 -18.80
CA THR A 327 17.38 9.07 -17.53
C THR A 327 17.20 10.44 -16.89
N ALA A 328 17.43 11.53 -17.64
CA ALA A 328 17.26 12.89 -17.13
C ALA A 328 15.82 13.18 -16.68
N TRP A 329 14.82 12.70 -17.43
CA TRP A 329 13.41 12.79 -17.03
C TRP A 329 13.17 12.04 -15.72
N ARG A 330 13.64 10.79 -15.61
CA ARG A 330 13.47 10.00 -14.39
C ARG A 330 14.14 10.65 -13.18
N GLU A 331 15.33 11.22 -13.34
CA GLU A 331 16.03 11.94 -12.26
C GLU A 331 15.24 13.19 -11.83
N ALA A 332 14.76 14.00 -12.78
CA ALA A 332 13.94 15.17 -12.50
C ALA A 332 12.60 14.85 -11.82
N HIS A 333 12.09 13.63 -12.01
CA HIS A 333 10.87 13.13 -11.40
C HIS A 333 11.12 12.20 -10.20
N HIS A 334 12.36 12.09 -9.74
CA HIS A 334 12.75 11.26 -8.59
C HIS A 334 12.37 9.77 -8.74
N LEU A 335 12.36 9.24 -9.96
CA LEU A 335 11.95 7.88 -10.26
C LEU A 335 13.14 6.93 -10.43
N SER A 336 13.28 6.00 -9.48
CA SER A 336 14.13 4.82 -9.66
C SER A 336 13.68 3.99 -10.86
N ARG A 337 14.54 3.06 -11.34
CA ARG A 337 14.21 2.24 -12.51
C ARG A 337 13.00 1.36 -12.21
N GLU A 338 12.95 0.84 -10.99
CA GLU A 338 11.84 0.04 -10.48
C GLU A 338 10.58 0.88 -10.30
N ALA A 339 10.69 2.13 -9.80
CA ALA A 339 9.55 3.04 -9.69
C ALA A 339 8.95 3.36 -11.06
N PHE A 340 9.80 3.60 -12.07
CA PHE A 340 9.35 3.78 -13.44
C PHE A 340 8.64 2.53 -13.99
N THR A 341 9.19 1.33 -13.76
CA THR A 341 8.53 0.07 -14.13
C THR A 341 7.16 -0.08 -13.47
N ARG A 342 7.02 0.27 -12.18
CA ARG A 342 5.72 0.26 -11.47
C ARG A 342 4.74 1.27 -12.04
N LEU A 343 5.19 2.48 -12.39
CA LEU A 343 4.36 3.48 -13.03
C LEU A 343 3.82 2.96 -14.37
N MET A 344 4.66 2.33 -15.20
CA MET A 344 4.23 1.73 -16.46
C MET A 344 3.25 0.58 -16.25
N ALA A 345 3.43 -0.24 -15.21
CA ALA A 345 2.46 -1.29 -14.87
C ALA A 345 1.10 -0.68 -14.47
N SER A 346 1.10 0.45 -13.75
CA SER A 346 -0.12 1.19 -13.43
C SER A 346 -0.80 1.75 -14.68
N GLU A 347 -0.05 2.26 -15.67
CA GLU A 347 -0.61 2.68 -16.96
C GLU A 347 -1.27 1.51 -17.71
N VAL A 348 -0.61 0.34 -17.76
CA VAL A 348 -1.19 -0.86 -18.40
C VAL A 348 -2.52 -1.24 -17.74
N MET A 349 -2.58 -1.26 -16.40
CA MET A 349 -3.80 -1.59 -15.68
C MET A 349 -4.92 -0.58 -15.99
N ARG A 350 -4.60 0.71 -15.98
CA ARG A 350 -5.54 1.78 -16.30
C ARG A 350 -6.11 1.61 -17.71
N ASP A 351 -5.26 1.38 -18.70
CA ASP A 351 -5.66 1.24 -20.09
C ASP A 351 -6.48 -0.05 -20.32
N ASN A 352 -6.14 -1.14 -19.63
CA ASN A 352 -6.92 -2.38 -19.68
C ASN A 352 -8.35 -2.18 -19.13
N VAL A 353 -8.49 -1.49 -18.00
CA VAL A 353 -9.81 -1.19 -17.42
C VAL A 353 -10.60 -0.23 -18.31
N ALA A 354 -9.95 0.79 -18.87
CA ALA A 354 -10.59 1.70 -19.81
C ALA A 354 -11.14 0.94 -21.04
N ARG A 355 -10.37 -0.01 -21.60
CA ARG A 355 -10.82 -0.87 -22.70
C ARG A 355 -11.96 -1.81 -22.32
N ALA A 356 -11.94 -2.35 -21.10
CA ALA A 356 -12.99 -3.26 -20.61
C ALA A 356 -14.32 -2.53 -20.32
N LEU A 357 -14.27 -1.23 -20.01
CA LEU A 357 -15.43 -0.45 -19.56
C LEU A 357 -15.91 0.60 -20.58
N VAL A 358 -15.52 0.51 -21.85
CA VAL A 358 -15.91 1.50 -22.88
C VAL A 358 -17.42 1.75 -22.90
N GLU A 359 -18.25 0.72 -23.13
CA GLU A 359 -19.71 0.93 -23.26
C GLU A 359 -20.36 1.44 -21.96
N PRO A 360 -20.04 0.88 -20.76
CA PRO A 360 -20.53 1.44 -19.50
C PRO A 360 -20.12 2.90 -19.24
N VAL A 361 -18.95 3.32 -19.71
CA VAL A 361 -18.46 4.70 -19.59
C VAL A 361 -19.19 5.62 -20.57
N GLU A 362 -19.36 5.21 -21.83
CA GLU A 362 -20.04 5.99 -22.87
C GLU A 362 -21.45 6.42 -22.44
N VAL A 363 -22.21 5.51 -21.81
CA VAL A 363 -23.57 5.82 -21.30
C VAL A 363 -23.56 6.91 -20.22
N ARG A 364 -22.47 7.05 -19.46
CA ARG A 364 -22.32 8.03 -18.37
C ARG A 364 -21.75 9.37 -18.84
N MET A 365 -21.20 9.45 -20.06
CA MET A 365 -20.66 10.70 -20.60
C MET A 365 -21.70 11.82 -20.66
N ALA A 366 -22.97 11.49 -20.86
CA ALA A 366 -24.06 12.47 -20.85
C ALA A 366 -24.22 13.14 -19.47
N ASP A 367 -24.08 12.38 -18.39
CA ASP A 367 -24.14 12.93 -17.03
C ASP A 367 -22.90 13.78 -16.72
N GLU A 368 -21.72 13.34 -17.15
CA GLU A 368 -20.49 14.13 -17.00
C GLU A 368 -20.58 15.48 -17.74
N LEU A 369 -21.10 15.48 -18.97
CA LEU A 369 -21.35 16.71 -19.72
C LEU A 369 -22.33 17.64 -19.00
N ARG A 370 -23.31 17.10 -18.25
CA ARG A 370 -24.26 17.92 -17.47
C ARG A 370 -23.58 18.55 -16.27
N VAL A 371 -22.76 17.78 -15.55
CA VAL A 371 -21.97 18.27 -14.41
C VAL A 371 -21.02 19.38 -14.83
N ARG A 372 -20.40 19.27 -16.01
CA ARG A 372 -19.51 20.30 -16.58
C ARG A 372 -20.24 21.49 -17.22
N GLY A 373 -21.56 21.43 -17.38
CA GLY A 373 -22.35 22.45 -18.09
C GLY A 373 -22.17 22.45 -19.61
N GLU A 374 -21.50 21.44 -20.18
CA GLU A 374 -21.21 21.32 -21.61
C GLU A 374 -22.33 20.62 -22.40
N TYR A 375 -23.23 19.91 -21.70
CA TYR A 375 -24.29 19.09 -22.30
C TYR A 375 -25.15 19.85 -23.31
N ARG A 376 -25.60 21.05 -22.94
CA ARG A 376 -26.50 21.86 -23.78
C ARG A 376 -25.86 22.18 -25.13
N ALA A 377 -24.61 22.65 -25.12
CA ALA A 377 -23.90 23.03 -26.33
C ALA A 377 -23.70 21.83 -27.28
N VAL A 378 -23.36 20.67 -26.73
CA VAL A 378 -23.18 19.43 -27.50
C VAL A 378 -24.49 18.96 -28.13
N VAL A 379 -25.59 18.94 -27.37
CA VAL A 379 -26.90 18.49 -27.86
C VAL A 379 -27.49 19.45 -28.89
N GLU A 380 -27.43 20.76 -28.65
CA GLU A 380 -27.91 21.76 -29.61
C GLU A 380 -27.15 21.65 -30.94
N ARG A 381 -25.82 21.52 -30.88
CA ARG A 381 -24.99 21.32 -32.08
C ARG A 381 -25.34 20.02 -32.82
N ALA A 382 -25.52 18.92 -32.08
CA ALA A 382 -25.91 17.64 -32.67
C ALA A 382 -27.28 17.74 -33.38
N ALA A 383 -28.25 18.43 -32.77
CA ALA A 383 -29.56 18.67 -33.36
C ALA A 383 -29.50 19.57 -34.61
N ARG A 384 -28.73 20.68 -34.56
CA ARG A 384 -28.49 21.53 -35.74
C ARG A 384 -27.90 20.73 -36.90
N LYS A 385 -26.89 19.91 -36.61
CA LYS A 385 -26.26 19.02 -37.58
C LYS A 385 -27.26 18.07 -38.22
N ALA A 386 -28.04 17.36 -37.39
CA ALA A 386 -29.05 16.44 -37.88
C ALA A 386 -30.09 17.15 -38.77
N ALA A 387 -30.54 18.34 -38.38
CA ALA A 387 -31.49 19.13 -39.16
C ALA A 387 -30.90 19.63 -40.50
N ALA A 388 -29.65 20.10 -40.52
CA ALA A 388 -28.98 20.55 -41.74
C ALA A 388 -28.76 19.40 -42.74
N LEU A 389 -28.33 18.24 -42.25
CA LEU A 389 -28.15 17.04 -43.08
C LEU A 389 -29.51 16.55 -43.64
N LYS A 390 -30.57 16.58 -42.83
CA LYS A 390 -31.93 16.22 -43.28
C LYS A 390 -32.47 17.19 -44.33
N ARG A 391 -32.33 18.51 -44.12
CA ARG A 391 -32.79 19.54 -45.08
C ARG A 391 -32.10 19.42 -46.44
N SER A 392 -30.83 19.03 -46.45
CA SER A 392 -30.05 18.84 -47.69
C SER A 392 -30.21 17.47 -48.33
N GLY A 393 -31.00 16.56 -47.73
CA GLY A 393 -31.15 15.18 -48.20
C GLY A 393 -29.91 14.31 -47.99
N ARG A 394 -28.93 14.78 -47.21
CA ARG A 394 -27.62 14.15 -46.99
C ARG A 394 -27.51 13.55 -45.59
N GLU A 395 -28.50 12.76 -45.18
CA GLU A 395 -28.46 12.08 -43.88
C GLU A 395 -27.33 11.03 -43.82
N ASN A 396 -27.02 10.38 -44.95
CA ASN A 396 -25.92 9.43 -45.08
C ASN A 396 -24.98 9.86 -46.23
N PRO A 397 -24.15 10.89 -46.02
CA PRO A 397 -23.26 11.41 -47.05
C PRO A 397 -22.21 10.38 -47.46
N ALA A 398 -21.96 10.27 -48.76
CA ALA A 398 -20.88 9.47 -49.34
C ALA A 398 -19.75 10.38 -49.86
N LEU A 399 -18.54 9.83 -50.00
CA LEU A 399 -17.38 10.53 -50.57
C LEU A 399 -17.68 11.15 -51.95
N GLY A 400 -18.44 10.42 -52.79
CA GLY A 400 -18.84 10.85 -54.12
C GLY A 400 -19.74 12.09 -54.14
N ASP A 401 -20.50 12.37 -53.06
CA ASP A 401 -21.39 13.54 -52.98
C ASP A 401 -20.61 14.86 -52.94
N PHE A 402 -19.32 14.80 -52.59
CA PHE A 402 -18.43 15.95 -52.47
C PHE A 402 -17.23 15.87 -53.41
N GLY A 403 -17.11 14.80 -54.21
CA GLY A 403 -15.97 14.59 -55.10
C GLY A 403 -14.62 14.47 -54.38
N ILE A 404 -14.62 14.07 -53.10
CA ILE A 404 -13.42 13.92 -52.28
C ILE A 404 -13.03 12.45 -52.13
N THR A 405 -11.74 12.18 -51.91
CA THR A 405 -11.26 10.85 -51.53
C THR A 405 -11.23 10.66 -50.02
N GLU A 406 -11.05 9.43 -49.55
CA GLU A 406 -10.86 9.15 -48.12
C GLU A 406 -9.60 9.85 -47.57
N HIS A 407 -8.55 9.93 -48.38
CA HIS A 407 -7.34 10.68 -48.04
C HIS A 407 -7.64 12.17 -47.80
N ASP A 408 -8.47 12.78 -48.65
CA ASP A 408 -8.83 14.20 -48.52
C ASP A 408 -9.68 14.45 -47.25
N LEU A 409 -10.59 13.52 -46.93
CA LEU A 409 -11.39 13.58 -45.71
C LEU A 409 -10.52 13.49 -44.45
N PHE A 410 -9.57 12.57 -44.41
CA PHE A 410 -8.64 12.46 -43.28
C PHE A 410 -7.69 13.64 -43.21
N ALA A 411 -7.22 14.15 -44.35
CA ALA A 411 -6.39 15.34 -44.38
C ALA A 411 -7.13 16.56 -43.77
N TRP A 412 -8.38 16.80 -44.18
CA TRP A 412 -9.21 17.84 -43.58
C TRP A 412 -9.38 17.64 -42.06
N TYR A 413 -9.75 16.43 -41.62
CA TYR A 413 -9.99 16.19 -40.20
C TYR A 413 -8.72 16.36 -39.34
N PHE A 414 -7.59 15.78 -39.76
CA PHE A 414 -6.38 15.83 -38.94
C PHE A 414 -5.66 17.16 -39.03
N TYR A 415 -5.47 17.72 -40.24
CA TYR A 415 -4.70 18.96 -40.41
C TYR A 415 -5.53 20.20 -40.10
N GLU A 416 -6.73 20.33 -40.66
CA GLU A 416 -7.52 21.56 -40.55
C GLU A 416 -8.30 21.63 -39.25
N ARG A 417 -8.87 20.50 -38.81
CA ARG A 417 -9.69 20.48 -37.59
C ARG A 417 -8.91 20.18 -36.31
N CYS A 418 -8.03 19.18 -36.34
CA CYS A 418 -7.27 18.77 -35.15
C CYS A 418 -5.91 19.48 -35.01
N GLY A 419 -5.44 20.17 -36.06
CA GLY A 419 -4.12 20.80 -36.08
C GLY A 419 -2.95 19.80 -36.01
N ALA A 420 -3.20 18.52 -36.28
CA ALA A 420 -2.25 17.43 -36.13
C ALA A 420 -1.55 17.12 -37.46
N LYS A 421 -0.21 17.13 -37.46
CA LYS A 421 0.59 16.99 -38.68
C LYS A 421 0.90 15.55 -39.11
N ARG A 422 0.81 14.59 -38.19
CA ARG A 422 0.98 13.15 -38.43
C ARG A 422 0.17 12.40 -37.40
N VAL A 423 -0.80 11.61 -37.85
CA VAL A 423 -1.64 10.79 -36.98
C VAL A 423 -1.79 9.43 -37.62
N ASP A 424 -1.52 8.37 -36.86
CA ASP A 424 -1.93 7.03 -37.20
C ASP A 424 -3.45 6.96 -37.02
N VAL A 425 -4.17 6.69 -38.12
CA VAL A 425 -5.63 6.73 -38.15
C VAL A 425 -6.23 5.69 -37.21
N ASP A 426 -5.65 4.49 -37.18
CA ASP A 426 -6.13 3.38 -36.34
C ASP A 426 -5.87 3.65 -34.86
N GLU A 427 -4.68 4.19 -34.52
CA GLU A 427 -4.35 4.59 -33.15
C GLU A 427 -5.29 5.69 -32.64
N HIS A 428 -5.58 6.70 -33.47
CA HIS A 428 -6.49 7.78 -33.10
C HIS A 428 -7.93 7.30 -32.97
N MET A 429 -8.41 6.48 -33.90
CA MET A 429 -9.75 5.92 -33.88
C MET A 429 -10.02 5.15 -32.57
N GLN A 430 -9.07 4.29 -32.17
CA GLN A 430 -9.14 3.57 -30.89
C GLN A 430 -9.14 4.52 -29.70
N ARG A 431 -8.31 5.56 -29.73
CA ARG A 431 -8.18 6.54 -28.64
C ARG A 431 -9.46 7.36 -28.41
N VAL A 432 -10.19 7.70 -29.47
CA VAL A 432 -11.44 8.48 -29.38
C VAL A 432 -12.70 7.62 -29.33
N GLY A 433 -12.57 6.30 -29.21
CA GLY A 433 -13.67 5.38 -28.91
C GLY A 433 -14.46 4.86 -30.12
N PHE A 434 -13.97 5.04 -31.35
CA PHE A 434 -14.64 4.45 -32.52
C PHE A 434 -14.29 2.96 -32.66
N ARG A 435 -15.32 2.14 -32.91
CA ARG A 435 -15.22 0.68 -32.94
C ARG A 435 -14.65 0.13 -34.25
N ASP A 436 -14.88 0.86 -35.35
CA ASP A 436 -14.50 0.45 -36.69
C ASP A 436 -14.32 1.67 -37.61
N GLY A 437 -13.51 1.50 -38.66
CA GLY A 437 -13.17 2.56 -39.61
C GLY A 437 -14.39 3.10 -40.36
N ASP A 438 -15.43 2.29 -40.57
CA ASP A 438 -16.65 2.72 -41.25
C ASP A 438 -17.45 3.69 -40.41
N SER A 439 -17.58 3.43 -39.11
CA SER A 439 -18.24 4.30 -38.13
C SER A 439 -17.52 5.63 -38.00
N PHE A 440 -16.18 5.59 -37.96
CA PHE A 440 -15.33 6.78 -37.93
C PHE A 440 -15.50 7.60 -39.21
N ARG A 441 -15.35 6.97 -40.37
CA ARG A 441 -15.52 7.63 -41.68
C ARG A 441 -16.91 8.24 -41.83
N ARG A 442 -17.97 7.52 -41.44
CA ARG A 442 -19.35 8.06 -41.47
C ARG A 442 -19.50 9.29 -40.57
N ALA A 443 -18.92 9.26 -39.36
CA ALA A 443 -18.96 10.39 -38.45
C ALA A 443 -18.22 11.61 -39.04
N LEU A 444 -17.05 11.40 -39.64
CA LEU A 444 -16.28 12.45 -40.30
C LEU A 444 -17.00 13.01 -41.53
N LEU A 445 -17.61 12.18 -42.37
CA LEU A 445 -18.36 12.64 -43.55
C LEU A 445 -19.58 13.47 -43.17
N ARG A 446 -20.31 13.05 -42.12
CA ARG A 446 -21.43 13.84 -41.57
C ARG A 446 -20.97 15.18 -41.00
N GLU A 447 -19.77 15.22 -40.42
CA GLU A 447 -19.18 16.45 -39.93
C GLU A 447 -18.72 17.36 -41.08
N TYR A 448 -18.02 16.82 -42.08
CA TYR A 448 -17.58 17.55 -43.28
C TYR A 448 -18.78 18.14 -44.03
N ALA A 449 -19.81 17.33 -44.29
CA ALA A 449 -21.03 17.77 -44.94
C ALA A 449 -21.73 18.90 -44.18
N PHE A 450 -21.72 18.85 -42.84
CA PHE A 450 -22.31 19.87 -42.00
C PHE A 450 -21.58 21.21 -42.08
N GLU A 451 -20.24 21.20 -42.05
CA GLU A 451 -19.45 22.43 -42.18
C GLU A 451 -19.58 23.07 -43.57
N GLN A 452 -19.65 22.25 -44.63
CA GLN A 452 -19.91 22.77 -45.97
C GLN A 452 -21.30 23.43 -46.09
N LEU A 453 -22.30 22.91 -45.36
CA LEU A 453 -23.65 23.49 -45.32
C LEU A 453 -23.70 24.78 -44.47
N GLU A 454 -23.07 24.81 -43.29
CA GLU A 454 -23.01 26.04 -42.47
C GLU A 454 -22.14 27.13 -43.14
N GLY A 455 -21.02 26.77 -43.80
CA GLY A 455 -20.19 27.70 -44.56
C GLY A 455 -20.85 28.24 -45.84
N GLY A 456 -21.71 27.44 -46.47
CA GLY A 456 -22.54 27.86 -47.60
C GLY A 456 -23.70 28.78 -47.22
N GLU A 457 -24.30 28.60 -46.03
CA GLU A 457 -25.33 29.50 -45.50
C GLU A 457 -24.75 30.86 -45.10
N ALA A 458 -23.52 30.92 -44.57
CA ALA A 458 -22.82 32.17 -44.24
C ALA A 458 -22.46 33.01 -45.48
N SER A 459 -21.96 32.37 -46.55
CA SER A 459 -21.64 33.07 -47.81
C SER A 459 -22.88 33.54 -48.59
N ASN A 460 -24.00 32.80 -48.51
CA ASN A 460 -25.27 33.25 -49.10
C ASN A 460 -25.93 34.41 -48.32
N ALA A 461 -25.72 34.50 -47.00
CA ALA A 461 -26.21 35.62 -46.20
C ALA A 461 -25.44 36.93 -46.47
N GLU A 462 -24.14 36.85 -46.70
CA GLU A 462 -23.31 38.00 -47.14
C GLU A 462 -23.67 38.45 -48.57
N ALA A 463 -23.87 37.51 -49.51
CA ALA A 463 -24.26 37.82 -50.89
C ALA A 463 -25.67 38.45 -51.01
N GLN A 464 -26.60 38.16 -50.09
CA GLN A 464 -27.92 38.78 -50.05
C GLN A 464 -27.95 40.14 -49.33
N GLY A 465 -26.94 40.44 -48.49
CA GLY A 465 -26.75 41.77 -47.89
C GLY A 465 -26.25 42.80 -48.90
N ASP A 466 -25.36 42.41 -49.81
CA ASP A 466 -24.77 43.30 -50.83
C ASP A 466 -25.73 43.61 -52.01
N ALA A 467 -26.75 42.78 -52.23
CA ALA A 467 -27.78 43.03 -53.25
C ALA A 467 -28.91 44.00 -52.80
N ARG A 468 -28.84 44.50 -51.56
CA ARG A 468 -29.78 45.51 -51.01
C ARG A 468 -29.09 46.80 -50.56
N GLY A 469 -27.83 47.01 -50.95
CA GLY A 469 -27.08 48.26 -50.76
C GLY A 469 -27.34 49.28 -51.85
#